data_AF-A0A267M839-F1
#
_entry.id   AF-A0A267M839-F1
#
_cell.length_a   1.000
_cell.length_b   1.000
_cell.length_c   1.000
_cell.angle_alpha   90.00
_cell.angle_beta   90.00
_cell.angle_gamma   90.00
#
_symmetry.space_group_name_H-M   'P 1'
#
loop_
_entity.id
_entity.type
_entity.pdbx_description
1 polymer ?
#
loop_
_entity_poly.entity_id
_entity_poly.type
_entity_poly.pdbx_seq_one_letter_code
_entity_poly.pdbx_strand_id
1 'polypeptide(L)'
;MFRDCTIESNQGLCYMNHVTLENCILNQTTLAFEKCSNINATIDSKITSVKNPISGVIKAKEIDTLIIDPNKVDPEDTEIISEEIIDNKLSIFHQNQEDE
;
A
#
# COMPACT_ATOMS: atom_id res chain seq x y z
N MET A 1 3.20 -14.31 -6.59
CA MET A 1 3.23 -14.64 -5.17
C MET A 1 4.65 -14.51 -4.67
N PHE A 2 4.84 -13.81 -3.56
CA PHE A 2 6.10 -13.69 -2.83
C PHE A 2 5.89 -14.27 -1.42
N ARG A 3 6.87 -15.00 -0.90
CA ARG A 3 6.79 -15.65 0.41
C ARG A 3 8.15 -15.61 1.10
N ASP A 4 8.14 -15.36 2.42
CA ASP A 4 9.33 -15.40 3.28
C ASP A 4 10.52 -14.57 2.72
N CYS A 5 10.22 -13.38 2.19
CA CYS A 5 11.21 -12.54 1.53
C CYS A 5 11.21 -11.10 2.04
N THR A 6 12.36 -10.45 1.94
CA THR A 6 12.51 -9.01 2.11
C THR A 6 12.47 -8.33 0.76
N ILE A 7 11.60 -7.33 0.63
CA ILE A 7 11.45 -6.48 -0.56
C ILE A 7 11.88 -5.07 -0.15
N GLU A 8 12.77 -4.48 -0.94
CA GLU A 8 13.22 -3.09 -0.76
C GLU A 8 13.13 -2.39 -2.11
N SER A 9 12.33 -1.32 -2.17
CA SER A 9 12.10 -0.59 -3.41
C SER A 9 11.46 0.78 -3.18
N ASN A 10 11.76 1.75 -4.03
CA ASN A 10 11.13 3.08 -3.95
C ASN A 10 9.72 3.13 -4.58
N GLN A 11 9.41 2.21 -5.52
CA GLN A 11 8.11 2.07 -6.18
C GLN A 11 7.91 0.60 -6.61
N GLY A 12 8.31 -0.33 -5.74
CA GLY A 12 8.18 -1.75 -5.99
C GLY A 12 6.74 -2.17 -5.81
N LEU A 13 6.29 -3.18 -6.58
CA LEU A 13 4.93 -3.71 -6.50
C LEU A 13 3.86 -2.71 -6.95
N CYS A 14 4.13 -1.93 -7.99
CA CYS A 14 3.10 -1.09 -8.63
C CYS A 14 2.49 -1.81 -9.86
N TYR A 15 1.22 -1.50 -10.17
CA TYR A 15 0.50 -1.95 -11.37
C TYR A 15 0.31 -3.47 -11.51
N MET A 16 0.45 -4.22 -10.43
CA MET A 16 0.29 -5.67 -10.44
C MET A 16 -1.17 -6.08 -10.16
N ASN A 17 -1.56 -7.24 -10.68
CA ASN A 17 -2.87 -7.84 -10.42
C ASN A 17 -2.66 -9.20 -9.76
N HIS A 18 -3.51 -9.56 -8.79
CA HIS A 18 -3.42 -10.80 -8.00
C HIS A 18 -2.07 -10.92 -7.27
N VAL A 19 -1.72 -9.86 -6.54
CA VAL A 19 -0.49 -9.83 -5.74
C VAL A 19 -0.71 -10.50 -4.40
N THR A 20 0.01 -11.59 -4.16
CA THR A 20 0.05 -12.26 -2.85
C THR A 20 1.42 -12.11 -2.21
N LEU A 21 1.48 -11.55 -1.00
CA LEU A 21 2.67 -11.50 -0.15
C LEU A 21 2.35 -12.25 1.14
N GLU A 22 3.14 -13.27 1.46
CA GLU A 22 2.98 -14.07 2.67
C GLU A 22 4.27 -14.00 3.50
N ASN A 23 4.18 -13.46 4.72
CA ASN A 23 5.31 -13.33 5.63
C ASN A 23 6.49 -12.56 5.01
N CYS A 24 6.19 -11.45 4.33
CA CYS A 24 7.21 -10.60 3.70
C CYS A 24 7.61 -9.45 4.61
N ILE A 25 8.84 -8.97 4.45
CA ILE A 25 9.31 -7.71 5.02
C ILE A 25 9.36 -6.69 3.88
N LEU A 26 8.73 -5.52 4.05
CA LEU A 26 8.96 -4.37 3.19
C LEU A 26 9.87 -3.39 3.92
N ASN A 27 11.10 -3.24 3.44
CA ASN A 27 12.09 -2.35 4.03
C ASN A 27 12.22 -1.08 3.18
N GLN A 28 12.24 0.10 3.82
CA GLN A 28 12.40 1.40 3.16
C GLN A 28 11.51 1.59 1.91
N THR A 29 10.33 0.94 1.89
CA THR A 29 9.49 0.89 0.70
C THR A 29 8.45 1.99 0.74
N THR A 30 8.56 2.92 -0.21
CA THR A 30 7.62 4.04 -0.38
C THR A 30 6.66 3.76 -1.53
N LEU A 31 5.48 4.39 -1.48
CA LEU A 31 4.43 4.32 -2.51
C LEU A 31 4.05 2.88 -2.90
N ALA A 32 4.12 1.96 -1.94
CA ALA A 32 3.82 0.56 -2.18
C ALA A 32 2.38 0.39 -2.68
N PHE A 33 2.17 -0.63 -3.52
CA PHE A 33 0.87 -1.04 -4.03
C PHE A 33 0.16 -0.04 -4.95
N GLU A 34 0.87 0.95 -5.50
CA GLU A 34 0.24 1.89 -6.45
C GLU A 34 -0.41 1.15 -7.62
N LYS A 35 -1.73 1.35 -7.74
CA LYS A 35 -2.56 0.74 -8.78
C LYS A 35 -2.50 -0.79 -8.80
N CYS A 36 -2.27 -1.43 -7.64
CA CYS A 36 -2.38 -2.88 -7.52
C CYS A 36 -3.83 -3.32 -7.23
N SER A 37 -4.25 -4.44 -7.81
CA SER A 37 -5.59 -5.02 -7.62
C SER A 37 -5.52 -6.46 -7.13
N ASN A 38 -6.58 -6.91 -6.45
CA ASN A 38 -6.69 -8.25 -5.87
C ASN A 38 -5.49 -8.58 -4.96
N ILE A 39 -5.16 -7.63 -4.08
CA ILE A 39 -4.04 -7.76 -3.15
C ILE A 39 -4.41 -8.71 -2.01
N ASN A 40 -3.50 -9.58 -1.64
CA ASN A 40 -3.54 -10.34 -0.40
C ASN A 40 -2.14 -10.31 0.23
N ALA A 41 -1.88 -9.31 1.06
CA ALA A 41 -0.56 -9.06 1.62
C ALA A 41 -0.56 -9.14 3.14
N THR A 42 0.33 -9.98 3.69
CA THR A 42 0.71 -9.99 5.11
C THR A 42 2.18 -9.63 5.24
N ILE A 43 2.44 -8.48 5.85
CA ILE A 43 3.76 -7.86 5.95
C ILE A 43 4.19 -7.80 7.41
N ASP A 44 5.32 -8.44 7.73
CA ASP A 44 5.86 -8.54 9.09
C ASP A 44 6.77 -7.35 9.46
N SER A 45 6.56 -6.20 8.82
CA SER A 45 7.31 -4.97 9.04
C SER A 45 6.41 -3.73 8.95
N LYS A 46 6.99 -2.59 9.32
CA LYS A 46 6.47 -1.26 9.03
C LYS A 46 6.58 -0.98 7.52
N ILE A 47 5.55 -0.37 6.94
CA ILE A 47 5.56 0.14 5.56
C ILE A 47 5.66 1.67 5.61
N THR A 48 6.58 2.26 4.84
CA THR A 48 6.78 3.72 4.83
C THR A 48 5.62 4.46 4.16
N SER A 49 5.12 3.97 3.03
CA SER A 49 3.84 4.49 2.51
C SER A 49 3.16 3.54 1.55
N VAL A 50 1.82 3.60 1.55
CA VAL A 50 0.94 2.93 0.60
C VAL A 50 0.22 4.00 -0.21
N LYS A 51 0.14 3.81 -1.53
CA LYS A 51 -0.50 4.79 -2.42
C LYS A 51 -1.53 4.11 -3.32
N ASN A 52 -2.75 4.65 -3.39
CA ASN A 52 -3.80 4.27 -4.34
C ASN A 52 -3.86 2.78 -4.73
N PRO A 53 -3.97 1.84 -3.77
CA PRO A 53 -4.32 0.46 -4.09
C PRO A 53 -5.74 0.43 -4.69
N ILE A 54 -5.95 -0.43 -5.69
CA ILE A 54 -7.25 -0.58 -6.36
C ILE A 54 -8.16 -1.47 -5.52
N SER A 55 -7.68 -2.64 -5.07
CA SER A 55 -8.50 -3.55 -4.27
C SER A 55 -7.70 -4.61 -3.52
N GLY A 56 -8.28 -5.14 -2.45
CA GLY A 56 -7.79 -6.30 -1.71
C GLY A 56 -7.54 -6.02 -0.23
N VAL A 57 -6.62 -6.79 0.37
CA VAL A 57 -6.30 -6.70 1.79
C VAL A 57 -4.80 -6.50 1.98
N ILE A 58 -4.43 -5.48 2.74
CA ILE A 58 -3.06 -5.20 3.15
C ILE A 58 -3.00 -5.21 4.68
N LYS A 59 -2.33 -6.23 5.23
CA LYS A 59 -2.01 -6.32 6.65
C LYS A 59 -0.53 -6.02 6.88
N ALA A 60 -0.22 -5.11 7.80
CA ALA A 60 1.14 -4.75 8.18
C ALA A 60 1.25 -4.50 9.69
N LYS A 61 2.47 -4.47 10.23
CA LYS A 61 2.68 -4.03 11.62
C LYS A 61 2.29 -2.57 11.81
N GLU A 62 2.77 -1.72 10.91
CA GLU A 62 2.55 -0.28 10.93
C GLU A 62 2.56 0.25 9.49
N ILE A 63 1.77 1.28 9.21
CA ILE A 63 1.79 2.02 7.95
C ILE A 63 1.93 3.50 8.29
N ASP A 64 3.06 4.09 7.93
CA ASP A 64 3.39 5.48 8.24
C ASP A 64 2.47 6.48 7.54
N THR A 65 2.17 6.23 6.26
CA THR A 65 1.42 7.17 5.43
C THR A 65 0.58 6.42 4.42
N LEU A 66 -0.71 6.74 4.39
CA LEU A 66 -1.65 6.24 3.41
C LEU A 66 -2.07 7.40 2.48
N ILE A 67 -1.79 7.25 1.18
CA ILE A 67 -2.03 8.27 0.16
C ILE A 67 -3.16 7.76 -0.74
N ILE A 68 -4.38 8.25 -0.53
CA ILE A 68 -5.57 7.85 -1.30
C ILE A 68 -6.15 9.06 -2.03
N ASP A 69 -6.31 8.92 -3.34
CA ASP A 69 -7.01 9.84 -4.22
C ASP A 69 -8.34 9.18 -4.65
N PRO A 70 -9.49 9.62 -4.12
CA PRO A 70 -10.79 9.03 -4.40
C PRO A 70 -11.24 9.21 -5.86
N ASN A 71 -10.57 10.05 -6.65
CA ASN A 71 -10.83 10.14 -8.09
C ASN A 71 -10.12 9.02 -8.88
N LYS A 72 -9.18 8.30 -8.26
CA LYS A 72 -8.38 7.25 -8.89
C LYS A 72 -8.74 5.85 -8.41
N VAL A 73 -9.13 5.68 -7.16
CA VAL A 73 -9.49 4.40 -6.54
C VAL A 73 -10.66 4.57 -5.58
N ASP A 74 -11.44 3.51 -5.39
CA ASP A 74 -12.43 3.46 -4.32
C ASP A 74 -11.75 3.00 -3.02
N PRO A 75 -11.72 3.83 -1.96
CA PRO A 75 -11.13 3.42 -0.69
C PRO A 75 -11.82 2.21 -0.05
N GLU A 76 -13.10 1.97 -0.33
CA GLU A 76 -13.85 0.83 0.24
C GLU A 76 -13.43 -0.52 -0.37
N ASP A 77 -12.81 -0.52 -1.55
CA ASP A 77 -12.34 -1.73 -2.23
C ASP A 77 -11.05 -2.30 -1.62
N THR A 78 -10.37 -1.55 -0.75
CA THR A 78 -9.13 -1.99 -0.09
C THR A 78 -9.24 -1.94 1.44
N GLU A 79 -9.09 -3.10 2.07
CA GLU A 79 -9.00 -3.22 3.52
C GLU A 79 -7.55 -3.05 3.98
N ILE A 80 -7.33 -2.07 4.86
CA ILE A 80 -6.01 -1.79 5.47
C ILE A 80 -6.07 -2.16 6.95
N ILE A 81 -5.20 -3.08 7.36
CA ILE A 81 -5.11 -3.58 8.74
C ILE A 81 -3.70 -3.32 9.27
N SER A 82 -3.58 -2.48 10.30
CA SER A 82 -2.32 -2.24 11.02
C SER A 82 -2.40 -2.74 12.46
N GLU A 83 -1.29 -3.25 12.99
CA GLU A 83 -1.19 -3.66 14.41
C GLU A 83 -0.98 -2.45 15.33
N GLU A 84 -0.26 -1.44 14.85
CA GLU A 84 -0.15 -0.14 15.52
C GLU A 84 -1.24 0.84 15.06
N ILE A 85 -1.64 1.74 15.97
CA ILE A 85 -2.66 2.75 15.68
C ILE A 85 -2.12 3.69 14.61
N ILE A 86 -2.76 3.72 13.44
CA ILE A 86 -2.50 4.74 12.42
C ILE A 86 -2.98 6.07 13.00
N ASP A 87 -2.04 6.97 13.28
CA ASP A 87 -2.36 8.35 13.60
C ASP A 87 -2.99 8.94 12.34
N ASN A 88 -4.32 9.15 12.35
CA ASN A 88 -5.15 9.50 11.19
C ASN A 88 -4.84 10.90 10.64
N LYS A 89 -3.61 11.18 10.26
CA LYS A 89 -3.30 12.19 9.24
C LYS A 89 -3.57 11.55 7.88
N LEU A 90 -4.85 11.46 7.54
CA LEU A 90 -5.26 11.32 6.16
C LEU A 90 -4.81 12.61 5.45
N SER A 91 -3.60 12.60 4.90
CA SER A 91 -3.11 13.71 4.08
C SER A 91 -3.84 13.64 2.74
N ILE A 92 -5.05 14.17 2.71
CA ILE A 92 -5.77 14.49 1.47
C ILE A 92 -4.95 15.59 0.79
N PHE A 93 -4.00 15.19 -0.04
CA PHE A 93 -3.34 16.12 -0.94
C PHE A 93 -4.31 16.39 -2.09
N HIS A 94 -4.96 17.56 -2.07
CA HIS A 94 -5.41 18.19 -3.30
C HIS A 94 -4.16 18.55 -4.11
N GLN A 95 -3.66 17.60 -4.91
CA GLN A 95 -2.70 17.93 -5.95
C GLN A 95 -3.48 18.36 -7.17
N ASN A 96 -3.34 19.66 -7.46
CA ASN A 96 -3.66 20.29 -8.72
C ASN A 96 -3.13 19.46 -9.89
N GLN A 97 -3.87 19.56 -10.99
CA GLN A 97 -3.53 19.09 -12.34
C GLN A 97 -2.04 19.15 -12.64
N GLU A 98 -1.53 18.10 -13.29
CA GLU A 98 -0.62 18.26 -14.42
C GLU A 98 -0.73 17.03 -15.32
N ASP A 99 -1.16 17.32 -16.54
CA ASP A 99 -1.29 16.43 -17.70
C ASP A 99 0.08 15.97 -18.20
N GLU A 100 0.16 14.73 -18.68
CA GLU A 100 0.94 14.37 -19.88
C GLU A 100 0.19 13.31 -20.70
#